data_AF-A0A4U0TTH7-F1
#
_entry.id   AF-A0A4U0TTH7-F1
#
_cell.length_a   1.000
_cell.length_b   1.000
_cell.length_c   1.000
_cell.angle_alpha   90.00
_cell.angle_beta   90.00
_cell.angle_gamma   90.00
#
_symmetry.space_group_name_H-M   'P 1'
#
loop_
_entity.id
_entity.type
_entity.pdbx_description
1 polymer ?
#
loop_
_entity_poly.entity_id
_entity_poly.type
_entity_poly.pdbx_seq_one_letter_code
_entity_poly.pdbx_strand_id
1 'polypeptide(L)'
;MQNHIFRPIPSLDHQPQPQNKEERLKVIIANLEQHHRDVRASIIAEARDKMEATREQTIAIDAMDLGGGDHVPDYTQLEANLKGAYVGGGDPCLPNMPALSFTEQGARDPELSIAQETMKQLEAYDKHAKRVRDYYTKALERQRGQRSTSGQIMESRDPRRRSAA
;
A
#
# COMPACT_ATOMS: atom_id res chain seq x y z
N MET A 1 23.25 5.07 8.67
CA MET A 1 23.16 3.87 9.54
C MET A 1 21.96 3.07 9.06
N GLN A 2 22.10 1.78 8.77
CA GLN A 2 20.98 0.95 8.29
C GLN A 2 20.14 0.56 9.51
N ASN A 3 18.87 0.99 9.56
CA ASN A 3 17.93 0.54 10.59
C ASN A 3 17.58 -0.92 10.31
N HIS A 4 18.21 -1.84 11.02
CA HIS A 4 17.86 -3.25 10.96
C HIS A 4 16.65 -3.49 11.87
N ILE A 5 15.52 -3.90 11.30
CA ILE A 5 14.34 -4.28 12.06
C ILE A 5 14.64 -5.62 12.73
N PHE A 6 15.03 -5.60 14.01
CA PHE A 6 15.27 -6.80 14.80
C PHE A 6 13.91 -7.36 15.25
N ARG A 7 13.40 -8.36 14.53
CA ARG A 7 12.23 -9.13 14.98
C ARG A 7 12.72 -10.33 15.78
N PRO A 8 12.29 -10.52 17.05
CA PRO A 8 12.66 -11.70 17.81
C PRO A 8 12.22 -12.95 17.06
N ILE A 9 13.12 -13.91 16.90
CA ILE A 9 12.80 -15.18 16.25
C ILE A 9 11.92 -15.97 17.23
N PRO A 10 10.66 -16.31 16.87
CA PRO A 10 9.82 -17.12 17.73
C PRO A 10 10.45 -18.51 17.91
N SER A 11 10.42 -19.04 19.14
CA SER A 11 10.87 -20.41 19.40
C SER A 11 10.00 -21.39 18.60
N LEU A 12 10.67 -22.34 17.94
CA LEU A 12 10.05 -23.38 17.12
C LEU A 12 9.82 -24.69 17.91
N ASP A 13 10.20 -24.74 19.18
CA ASP A 13 10.28 -25.98 19.98
C ASP A 13 8.91 -26.65 20.22
N HIS A 14 7.81 -25.92 20.01
CA HIS A 14 6.45 -26.40 20.22
C HIS A 14 5.61 -26.49 18.93
N GLN A 15 6.20 -26.26 17.75
CA GLN A 15 5.44 -26.38 16.50
C GLN A 15 5.30 -27.84 16.06
N PRO A 16 4.07 -28.29 15.69
CA PRO A 16 3.87 -29.62 15.15
C PRO A 16 4.68 -29.78 13.86
N GLN A 17 5.56 -30.77 13.83
CA GLN A 17 6.35 -31.05 12.63
C GLN A 17 5.45 -31.70 11.58
N PRO A 18 5.46 -31.20 10.33
CA PRO A 18 4.67 -31.78 9.27
C PRO A 18 5.15 -33.20 8.97
N GLN A 19 4.24 -34.17 9.01
CA GLN A 19 4.57 -35.59 8.85
C GLN A 19 4.84 -35.95 7.38
N ASN A 20 4.25 -35.20 6.46
CA ASN A 20 4.35 -35.44 5.03
C ASN A 20 4.81 -34.20 4.26
N LYS A 21 5.46 -34.42 3.10
CA LYS A 21 5.90 -33.32 2.22
C LYS A 21 4.74 -32.39 1.80
N GLU A 22 3.52 -32.92 1.66
CA GLU A 22 2.33 -32.14 1.30
C GLU A 22 1.91 -31.22 2.45
N GLU A 23 1.87 -31.77 3.66
CA GLU A 23 1.55 -31.03 4.87
C GLU A 23 2.60 -29.94 5.13
N ARG A 24 3.87 -30.24 4.89
CA ARG A 24 4.95 -29.25 4.95
C ARG A 24 4.73 -28.09 3.99
N LEU A 25 4.32 -28.37 2.75
CA LEU A 25 3.99 -27.31 1.78
C LEU A 25 2.78 -26.49 2.22
N LYS A 26 1.74 -27.11 2.79
CA LYS A 26 0.57 -26.39 3.34
C LYS A 26 0.97 -25.47 4.49
N VAL A 27 1.79 -25.95 5.42
CA VAL A 27 2.28 -25.15 6.56
C VAL A 27 3.13 -23.97 6.06
N ILE A 28 4.03 -24.19 5.09
CA ILE A 28 4.83 -23.11 4.50
C ILE A 28 3.92 -22.04 3.88
N ILE A 29 2.92 -22.45 3.08
CA ILE A 29 1.98 -21.50 2.47
C ILE A 29 1.20 -20.72 3.54
N ALA A 30 0.68 -21.40 4.56
CA ALA A 30 -0.04 -20.75 5.65
C ALA A 30 0.82 -19.74 6.41
N ASN A 31 2.08 -20.08 6.69
CA ASN A 31 3.03 -19.18 7.34
C ASN A 31 3.34 -17.96 6.46
N LEU A 32 3.51 -18.14 5.15
CA LEU A 32 3.69 -17.04 4.21
C LEU A 32 2.47 -16.13 4.17
N GLU A 33 1.26 -16.69 4.17
CA GLU A 33 0.02 -15.90 4.20
C GLU A 33 -0.16 -15.12 5.50
N GLN A 34 0.18 -15.71 6.64
CA GLN A 34 0.20 -15.01 7.92
C GLN A 34 1.20 -13.86 7.88
N HIS A 35 2.44 -14.13 7.46
CA HIS A 35 3.47 -13.10 7.34
C HIS A 35 3.04 -11.96 6.38
N HIS A 36 2.39 -12.29 5.27
CA HIS A 36 1.85 -11.28 4.35
C HIS A 36 0.77 -10.40 5.00
N ARG A 37 -0.13 -11.00 5.79
CA ARG A 37 -1.14 -10.23 6.54
C ARG A 37 -0.48 -9.31 7.56
N ASP A 38 0.51 -9.81 8.30
CA ASP A 38 1.19 -9.05 9.35
C ASP A 38 1.97 -7.86 8.78
N VAL A 39 2.70 -8.06 7.67
CA VAL A 39 3.44 -6.97 7.01
C VAL A 39 2.49 -5.91 6.46
N ARG A 40 1.40 -6.31 5.79
CA ARG A 40 0.39 -5.36 5.30
C ARG A 40 -0.24 -4.56 6.43
N ALA A 41 -0.59 -5.23 7.54
CA ALA A 41 -1.12 -4.57 8.72
C ALA A 41 -0.11 -3.57 9.31
N SER A 42 1.18 -3.94 9.36
CA SER A 42 2.26 -3.06 9.82
C SER A 42 2.43 -1.81 8.95
N ILE A 43 2.38 -1.96 7.62
CA ILE A 43 2.49 -0.82 6.68
C ILE A 43 1.29 0.14 6.86
N ILE A 44 0.08 -0.42 7.00
CA ILE A 44 -1.13 0.38 7.21
C ILE A 44 -1.12 1.06 8.60
N ALA A 45 -0.61 0.39 9.63
CA ALA A 45 -0.46 0.99 10.95
C ALA A 45 0.51 2.19 10.91
N GLU A 46 1.69 2.01 10.30
CA GLU A 46 2.65 3.09 10.13
C GLU A 46 2.08 4.26 9.31
N ALA A 47 1.26 3.98 8.29
CA ALA A 47 0.54 5.00 7.54
C ALA A 47 -0.39 5.83 8.41
N ARG A 48 -1.14 5.17 9.30
CA ARG A 48 -2.07 5.82 10.22
C ARG A 48 -1.35 6.70 11.21
N ASP A 49 -0.27 6.20 11.80
CA ASP A 49 0.56 6.97 12.73
C ASP A 49 1.13 8.23 12.05
N LYS A 50 1.55 8.13 10.78
CA LYS A 50 2.01 9.29 9.99
C LYS A 50 0.89 10.30 9.72
N MET A 51 -0.32 9.84 9.39
CA MET A 51 -1.46 10.73 9.17
C MET A 51 -1.86 11.45 10.46
N GLU A 52 -1.89 10.74 11.58
CA GLU A 52 -2.20 11.33 12.90
C GLU A 52 -1.15 12.36 13.31
N ALA A 53 0.14 12.04 13.20
CA ALA A 53 1.21 12.98 13.46
C ALA A 53 1.16 14.22 12.56
N THR A 54 0.77 14.06 11.29
CA THR A 54 0.63 15.20 10.37
C THR A 54 -0.56 16.08 10.76
N ARG A 55 -1.67 15.46 11.18
CA ARG A 55 -2.86 16.17 11.65
C ARG A 55 -2.58 16.97 12.93
N GLU A 56 -1.83 16.40 13.86
CA GLU A 56 -1.40 17.12 15.08
C GLU A 56 -0.50 18.31 14.75
N GLN A 57 0.38 18.19 13.75
CA GLN A 57 1.23 19.28 13.30
C GLN A 57 0.44 20.42 12.65
N THR A 58 -0.55 20.14 11.80
CA THR A 58 -1.41 21.19 11.21
C THR A 58 -2.19 21.94 12.30
N ILE A 59 -2.77 21.22 13.26
CA ILE A 59 -3.51 21.85 14.38
C ILE A 59 -2.57 22.74 15.22
N ALA A 60 -1.33 22.32 15.45
CA ALA A 60 -0.34 23.11 16.19
C ALA A 60 0.11 24.37 15.44
N ILE A 61 0.22 24.32 14.11
CA ILE A 61 0.58 25.48 13.26
C ILE A 61 -0.57 26.50 13.27
N ASP A 62 -1.81 26.05 13.04
CA ASP A 62 -2.99 26.93 13.04
C ASP A 62 -3.21 27.60 14.41
N ALA A 63 -2.88 26.91 15.51
CA ALA A 63 -2.96 27.48 16.86
C ALA A 63 -1.91 28.58 17.13
N MET A 64 -0.77 28.57 16.41
CA MET A 64 0.28 29.60 16.53
C MET A 64 0.04 30.80 15.60
N ASP A 65 -0.87 30.71 14.63
CA ASP A 65 -1.23 31.81 13.70
C ASP A 65 -2.31 32.75 14.26
N LEU A 66 -2.98 32.39 15.36
CA LEU A 66 -3.97 33.24 16.03
C LEU A 66 -3.34 34.28 17.01
N GLY A 67 -2.01 34.43 16.98
CA GLY A 67 -1.25 35.40 17.78
C GLY A 67 -0.78 36.66 17.03
N GLY A 68 -1.21 36.88 15.78
CA GLY A 68 -0.77 38.00 14.94
C GLY A 68 -1.74 39.18 14.96
N GLY A 69 -1.27 40.34 15.43
CA GLY A 69 -2.05 41.52 15.79
C GLY A 69 -2.86 42.21 14.68
N ASP A 70 -3.68 43.17 15.12
CA ASP A 70 -4.40 44.20 14.36
C ASP A 70 -3.64 44.64 13.08
N HIS A 71 -3.79 43.92 11.98
CA HIS A 71 -3.44 44.45 10.67
C HIS A 71 -4.64 45.27 10.21
N VAL A 72 -4.62 46.57 10.50
CA VAL A 72 -5.49 47.54 9.84
C VAL A 72 -5.23 47.40 8.33
N PRO A 73 -6.23 47.07 7.50
CA PRO A 73 -6.00 46.91 6.06
C PRO A 73 -5.48 48.23 5.50
N ASP A 74 -4.37 48.18 4.76
CA ASP A 74 -3.84 49.37 4.09
C ASP A 74 -4.73 49.70 2.88
N TYR A 75 -5.66 50.63 3.08
CA TYR A 75 -6.61 51.08 2.06
C TYR A 75 -5.98 52.06 1.05
N THR A 76 -4.71 52.43 1.18
CA THR A 76 -4.07 53.40 0.26
C THR A 76 -4.07 52.90 -1.19
N GLN A 77 -4.00 51.58 -1.38
CA GLN A 77 -4.05 50.95 -2.70
C GLN A 77 -5.47 50.97 -3.29
N LEU A 78 -6.51 50.91 -2.45
CA LEU A 78 -7.92 51.07 -2.85
C LEU A 78 -8.19 52.52 -3.26
N GLU A 79 -7.68 53.50 -2.51
CA GLU A 79 -7.82 54.92 -2.83
C GLU A 79 -7.10 55.29 -4.14
N ALA A 80 -5.95 54.68 -4.42
CA ALA A 80 -5.23 54.88 -5.68
C ALA A 80 -6.03 54.36 -6.89
N ASN A 81 -6.69 53.20 -6.74
CA ASN A 81 -7.54 52.63 -7.80
C ASN A 81 -8.83 53.43 -8.02
N LEU A 82 -9.43 54.00 -6.96
CA LEU A 82 -10.59 54.88 -7.06
C LEU A 82 -10.30 56.20 -7.79
N LYS A 83 -9.06 56.69 -7.72
CA LYS A 83 -8.62 57.93 -8.39
C LYS A 83 -8.11 57.69 -9.81
N GLY A 84 -7.92 56.44 -10.23
CA GLY A 84 -7.53 56.09 -11.59
C GLY A 84 -8.65 56.37 -12.59
N ALA A 85 -8.31 56.85 -13.78
CA ALA A 85 -9.28 57.03 -14.86
C ALA A 85 -9.82 55.65 -15.29
N TYR A 86 -11.15 55.51 -15.33
CA TYR A 86 -11.82 54.29 -15.79
C TYR A 86 -11.53 54.07 -17.29
N VAL A 87 -10.59 53.17 -17.60
CA VAL A 87 -10.32 52.73 -18.97
C VAL A 87 -11.28 51.58 -19.27
N GLY A 88 -12.50 51.95 -19.65
CA GLY A 88 -13.57 51.00 -19.96
C GLY A 88 -13.26 50.16 -21.20
N GLY A 89 -13.19 48.84 -21.01
CA GLY A 89 -13.08 47.85 -22.07
C GLY A 89 -13.68 46.50 -21.66
N GLY A 90 -14.80 46.51 -20.92
CA GLY A 90 -15.49 45.31 -20.49
C GLY A 90 -16.88 45.61 -19.91
N ASP A 91 -17.84 44.74 -20.25
CA ASP A 91 -19.20 44.71 -19.71
C ASP A 91 -19.16 44.48 -18.17
N PRO A 92 -19.72 45.39 -17.34
CA PRO A 92 -19.69 45.25 -15.88
C PRO A 92 -20.57 44.12 -15.33
N CYS A 93 -21.38 43.46 -16.18
CA CYS A 93 -22.18 42.31 -15.78
C CYS A 93 -21.41 40.98 -15.80
N LEU A 94 -20.18 40.98 -16.32
CA LEU A 94 -19.28 39.84 -16.20
C LEU A 94 -18.10 40.28 -15.35
N PRO A 95 -17.89 39.72 -14.15
CA PRO A 95 -16.58 39.85 -13.54
C PRO A 95 -15.59 39.36 -14.59
N ASN A 96 -14.69 40.25 -15.00
CA ASN A 96 -13.44 39.90 -15.65
C ASN A 96 -12.73 38.99 -14.66
N MET A 97 -13.10 37.71 -14.67
CA MET A 97 -12.41 36.69 -13.93
C MET A 97 -10.98 36.82 -14.45
N PRO A 98 -9.97 37.11 -13.60
CA PRO A 98 -8.63 36.79 -14.00
C PRO A 98 -8.74 35.36 -14.51
N ALA A 99 -8.26 35.09 -15.73
CA ALA A 99 -8.18 33.72 -16.21
C ALA A 99 -7.75 32.92 -15.00
N LEU A 100 -8.62 32.02 -14.53
CA LEU A 100 -8.27 31.07 -13.51
C LEU A 100 -7.17 30.26 -14.22
N SER A 101 -5.95 30.78 -14.20
CA SER A 101 -4.91 30.12 -13.46
C SER A 101 -5.60 29.62 -12.19
N PHE A 102 -6.21 28.45 -12.34
CA PHE A 102 -5.84 27.32 -11.53
C PHE A 102 -4.30 27.34 -11.49
N THR A 103 -3.71 28.31 -10.77
CA THR A 103 -2.70 27.96 -9.80
C THR A 103 -3.43 26.89 -9.03
N GLU A 104 -3.19 25.64 -9.43
CA GLU A 104 -3.28 24.51 -8.55
C GLU A 104 -2.70 25.05 -7.24
N GLN A 105 -3.58 25.45 -6.33
CA GLN A 105 -3.24 25.61 -4.94
C GLN A 105 -3.04 24.16 -4.51
N GLY A 106 -1.93 23.60 -4.99
CA GLY A 106 -1.43 22.28 -4.74
C GLY A 106 -0.86 22.28 -3.34
N ALA A 107 -1.66 22.69 -2.37
CA ALA A 107 -1.66 22.02 -1.09
C ALA A 107 -2.14 20.60 -1.40
N ARG A 108 -1.22 19.74 -1.86
CA ARG A 108 -1.44 18.30 -1.85
C ARG A 108 -1.84 17.98 -0.42
N ASP A 109 -3.10 17.58 -0.20
CA ASP A 109 -3.52 17.12 1.12
C ASP A 109 -2.47 16.13 1.61
N PRO A 110 -1.80 16.40 2.74
CA PRO A 110 -0.70 15.57 3.19
C PRO A 110 -1.17 14.13 3.42
N GLU A 111 -2.43 13.96 3.83
CA GLU A 111 -3.10 12.66 3.95
C GLU A 111 -3.16 11.89 2.61
N LEU A 112 -3.50 12.58 1.50
CA LEU A 112 -3.52 11.97 0.17
C LEU A 112 -2.11 11.52 -0.25
N SER A 113 -1.08 12.29 0.10
CA SER A 113 0.30 11.93 -0.20
C SER A 113 0.74 10.67 0.56
N ILE A 114 0.40 10.55 1.83
CA ILE A 114 0.68 9.38 2.67
C ILE A 114 -0.08 8.16 2.15
N ALA A 115 -1.34 8.32 1.77
CA ALA A 115 -2.13 7.25 1.16
C ALA A 115 -1.48 6.74 -0.14
N GLN A 116 -1.04 7.65 -1.04
CA GLN A 116 -0.37 7.25 -2.28
C GLN A 116 0.97 6.56 -2.03
N GLU A 117 1.75 7.03 -1.06
CA GLU A 117 3.02 6.40 -0.71
C GLU A 117 2.78 4.97 -0.19
N THR A 118 1.79 4.79 0.68
CA THR A 118 1.50 3.50 1.30
C THR A 118 0.94 2.50 0.30
N MET A 119 0.14 2.95 -0.68
CA MET A 119 -0.26 2.11 -1.82
C MET A 119 0.96 1.64 -2.63
N LYS A 120 1.91 2.53 -2.95
CA LYS A 120 3.15 2.14 -3.66
C LYS A 120 3.99 1.15 -2.87
N GLN A 121 4.10 1.34 -1.55
CA GLN A 121 4.82 0.41 -0.67
C GLN A 121 4.17 -0.97 -0.65
N LEU A 122 2.83 -1.03 -0.55
CA LEU A 122 2.07 -2.28 -0.61
C LEU A 122 2.25 -2.99 -1.96
N GLU A 123 2.17 -2.27 -3.07
CA GLU A 123 2.37 -2.83 -4.41
C GLU A 123 3.79 -3.39 -4.60
N ALA A 124 4.80 -2.64 -4.15
CA ALA A 124 6.19 -3.09 -4.17
C ALA A 124 6.34 -4.39 -3.36
N TYR A 125 5.81 -4.43 -2.14
CA TYR A 125 5.83 -5.63 -1.31
C TYR A 125 5.12 -6.82 -1.98
N ASP A 126 3.90 -6.61 -2.46
CA ASP A 126 3.06 -7.64 -3.08
C ASP A 126 3.73 -8.28 -4.30
N LYS A 127 4.46 -7.49 -5.09
CA LYS A 127 5.24 -8.00 -6.24
C LYS A 127 6.29 -9.02 -5.83
N HIS A 128 6.93 -8.83 -4.67
CA HIS A 128 7.94 -9.76 -4.14
C HIS A 128 7.28 -10.97 -3.46
N ALA A 129 6.30 -10.71 -2.60
CA ALA A 129 5.53 -11.71 -1.86
C ALA A 129 4.84 -12.74 -2.78
N LYS A 130 4.29 -12.28 -3.92
CA LYS A 130 3.60 -13.15 -4.89
C LYS A 130 4.49 -14.26 -5.44
N ARG A 131 5.76 -13.97 -5.75
CA ARG A 131 6.69 -14.95 -6.35
C ARG A 131 6.91 -16.16 -5.45
N VAL A 132 7.10 -15.91 -4.15
CA VAL A 132 7.37 -16.96 -3.16
C VAL A 132 6.13 -17.81 -2.95
N ARG A 133 4.96 -17.18 -2.78
CA ARG A 133 3.68 -17.90 -2.64
C ARG A 133 3.42 -18.79 -3.86
N ASP A 134 3.50 -18.22 -5.05
CA ASP A 134 3.19 -18.95 -6.29
C ASP A 134 4.14 -20.14 -6.52
N TYR A 135 5.40 -20.04 -6.05
CA TYR A 135 6.34 -21.15 -6.08
C TYR A 135 5.85 -22.34 -5.24
N TYR A 136 5.48 -22.10 -3.97
CA TYR A 136 5.02 -23.17 -3.08
C TYR A 136 3.64 -23.71 -3.46
N THR A 137 2.74 -22.87 -3.97
CA THR A 137 1.45 -23.32 -4.53
C THR A 137 1.65 -24.27 -5.69
N LYS A 138 2.53 -23.92 -6.66
CA LYS A 138 2.87 -24.81 -7.78
C LYS A 138 3.57 -26.08 -7.32
N ALA A 139 4.39 -26.03 -6.27
CA ALA A 139 5.01 -27.22 -5.70
C ALA A 139 3.97 -28.17 -5.08
N LEU A 140 2.95 -27.61 -4.40
CA LEU A 140 1.83 -28.36 -3.83
C LEU A 140 0.98 -29.03 -4.93
N GLU A 141 0.70 -28.32 -6.01
CA GLU A 141 -0.02 -28.85 -7.17
C GLU A 141 0.72 -30.03 -7.82
N ARG A 142 2.03 -29.89 -8.06
CA ARG A 142 2.87 -30.98 -8.59
C ARG A 142 2.83 -32.21 -7.69
N GLN A 143 2.88 -32.00 -6.37
CA GLN A 143 2.83 -33.11 -5.43
C GLN A 143 1.50 -33.85 -5.45
N ARG A 144 0.39 -33.13 -5.62
CA ARG A 144 -0.94 -33.74 -5.80
C ARG A 144 -1.04 -34.52 -7.12
N GLY A 145 -0.51 -33.96 -8.21
CA GLY A 145 -0.49 -34.61 -9.53
C GLY A 145 0.35 -35.90 -9.56
N GLN A 146 1.49 -35.95 -8.84
CA GLN A 146 2.32 -37.15 -8.77
C GLN A 146 1.62 -38.32 -8.09
N ARG A 147 0.80 -38.08 -7.06
CA ARG A 147 0.02 -39.15 -6.41
C ARG A 147 -0.99 -39.79 -7.37
N SER A 148 -1.60 -39.00 -8.24
CA SER A 148 -2.56 -39.49 -9.24
C SER A 148 -1.90 -40.33 -10.34
N THR A 149 -0.66 -40.03 -10.73
CA THR A 149 0.05 -40.77 -11.78
C THR A 149 0.78 -42.01 -11.27
N SER A 150 1.30 -41.99 -10.04
CA SER A 150 1.93 -43.17 -9.43
C SER A 150 0.96 -44.31 -9.13
N GLY A 151 -0.35 -44.03 -9.02
CA GLY A 151 -1.39 -45.04 -8.83
C GLY A 151 -1.75 -45.84 -10.09
N GLN A 152 -1.50 -45.31 -11.30
CA GLN A 152 -1.86 -45.99 -12.56
C GLN A 152 -0.73 -46.83 -13.18
N ILE A 153 0.52 -46.67 -12.74
CA ILE A 153 1.66 -47.35 -13.38
C ILE A 153 1.89 -48.77 -12.81
N MET A 154 1.24 -49.16 -11.71
CA MET A 154 1.40 -50.49 -11.10
C MET A 154 0.46 -51.58 -11.64
N GLU A 155 -0.50 -51.27 -12.52
CA GLU A 155 -1.51 -52.25 -12.98
C GLU A 155 -1.31 -52.71 -14.44
N SER A 156 -0.10 -52.62 -15.01
CA SER A 156 0.11 -52.99 -16.42
C SER A 156 1.44 -53.66 -16.77
N ARG A 157 2.06 -54.40 -15.84
CA ARG A 157 3.20 -55.26 -16.19
C ARG A 157 3.15 -56.62 -15.51
N ASP A 158 2.28 -57.49 -16.01
CA ASP A 158 2.58 -58.91 -16.00
C ASP A 158 2.36 -59.53 -17.40
N PRO A 159 3.41 -59.59 -18.25
CA PRO A 159 3.31 -60.16 -19.59
C PRO A 159 3.25 -61.70 -19.62
N ARG A 160 3.12 -62.40 -18.48
CA ARG A 160 3.17 -63.89 -18.42
C ARG A 160 1.81 -64.60 -18.40
N ARG A 161 0.69 -63.89 -18.53
CA ARG A 161 -0.67 -64.46 -18.39
C ARG A 161 -1.46 -64.66 -19.70
N ARG A 162 -0.79 -64.69 -20.87
CA ARG A 162 -1.44 -65.00 -22.16
C ARG A 162 -0.71 -66.13 -22.90
N SER A 163 -0.79 -67.34 -22.39
CA SER A 163 -0.60 -68.56 -23.19
C SER A 163 -1.22 -69.76 -22.47
N ALA A 164 -2.55 -69.87 -22.52
CA ALA A 164 -3.30 -71.12 -22.33
C ALA A 164 -4.79 -70.87 -22.59
N ALA A 165 -5.19 -70.97 -23.86
CA ALA A 165 -6.52 -71.37 -24.31
C ALA A 165 -6.42 -71.72 -25.80
#